data_AF-A0A928M0K3-F1
#
_entry.id   AF-A0A928M0K3-F1
#
_cell.length_a   1.000
_cell.length_b   1.000
_cell.length_c   1.000
_cell.angle_alpha   90.00
_cell.angle_beta   90.00
_cell.angle_gamma   90.00
#
_symmetry.space_group_name_H-M   'P 1'
#
loop_
_entity.id
_entity.type
_entity.pdbx_description
1 polymer ?
#
loop_
_entity_poly.entity_id
_entity_poly.type
_entity_poly.pdbx_seq_one_letter_code
_entity_poly.pdbx_strand_id
1 'polypeptide(L)'
;MKLNCKIIEDLLPLYLDEVCSDESRRMVQEHLADCEHCRALAENSRVDIVAVKGKPATEQVVKKGLRKIRRRWWLSVLAVIVLVPLVVLGWNQYHLQGVHYSNMDELRLGKAFMRCISEGDYEKAFEMVDVDGLKEEWLSSWFDESRLANIKEDARKIFLQYAQKLEENGGIGDYEYKGISIGAYEEDSTRVYRLLFKVQYEGKETLFEVMVSDDGIEYFSGNGSFVDDPLAQFAIWAEYLWQEYEGCYFDPIRKEYIYP
;
A
#
# COMPACT_ATOMS: atom_id res chain seq x y z
N MET A 1 77.64 28.08 -0.42
CA MET A 1 76.79 29.09 0.28
C MET A 1 76.22 28.38 1.49
N LYS A 2 76.46 28.85 2.73
CA LYS A 2 75.89 28.19 3.92
C LYS A 2 74.38 28.47 3.93
N LEU A 3 73.58 27.48 3.51
CA LEU A 3 72.12 27.56 3.55
C LEU A 3 71.65 27.77 5.00
N ASN A 4 70.58 28.53 5.17
CA ASN A 4 70.04 28.86 6.49
C ASN A 4 69.30 27.64 7.07
N CYS A 5 69.67 27.21 8.28
CA CYS A 5 69.04 26.08 8.97
C CYS A 5 67.51 26.19 9.00
N LYS A 6 66.93 27.40 9.15
CA LYS A 6 65.47 27.60 9.15
C LYS A 6 64.79 27.08 7.89
N ILE A 7 65.40 27.29 6.72
CA ILE A 7 64.86 26.81 5.44
C ILE A 7 64.86 25.28 5.41
N ILE A 8 65.89 24.66 6.00
CA ILE A 8 66.02 23.20 6.06
C ILE A 8 65.04 22.61 7.06
N GLU A 9 64.80 23.26 8.20
CA GLU A 9 63.77 22.89 9.17
C GLU A 9 62.38 22.91 8.53
N ASP A 10 62.04 23.94 7.75
CA ASP A 10 60.76 24.06 7.04
C ASP A 10 60.58 22.97 5.95
N LEU A 11 61.67 22.57 5.28
CA LEU A 11 61.66 21.55 4.23
C LEU A 11 61.77 20.12 4.76
N LEU A 12 62.14 19.93 6.03
CA LEU A 12 62.42 18.61 6.61
C LEU A 12 61.21 17.67 6.58
N PRO A 13 59.97 18.10 6.90
CA PRO A 13 58.80 17.24 6.80
C PRO A 13 58.58 16.73 5.37
N LEU A 14 58.70 17.61 4.37
CA LEU A 14 58.53 17.27 2.95
C LEU A 14 59.66 16.35 2.43
N TYR A 15 60.86 16.51 2.97
CA TYR A 15 61.99 15.62 2.70
C TYR A 15 61.78 14.22 3.31
N LEU A 16 61.31 14.14 4.56
CA LEU A 16 61.04 12.90 5.26
C LEU A 16 59.84 12.12 4.68
N ASP A 17 58.84 12.82 4.16
CA ASP A 17 57.70 12.24 3.44
C ASP A 17 58.00 11.95 1.95
N GLU A 18 59.23 12.19 1.49
CA GLU A 18 59.71 11.96 0.11
C GLU A 18 58.93 12.71 -1.00
N VAL A 19 58.13 13.72 -0.66
CA VAL A 19 57.28 14.48 -1.60
C VAL A 19 57.92 15.77 -2.14
N CYS A 20 59.15 16.08 -1.71
CA CYS A 20 59.89 17.24 -2.25
C CYS A 20 60.49 16.96 -3.65
N SER A 21 60.71 18.03 -4.42
CA SER A 21 61.38 17.96 -5.73
C SER A 21 62.84 17.50 -5.60
N ASP A 22 63.42 16.96 -6.67
CA ASP A 22 64.82 16.48 -6.65
C ASP A 22 65.83 17.59 -6.32
N GLU A 23 65.54 18.83 -6.76
CA GLU A 23 66.37 20.00 -6.46
C GLU A 23 66.32 20.35 -4.96
N SER A 24 65.12 20.37 -4.37
CA SER A 24 64.94 20.59 -2.93
C SER A 24 65.54 19.44 -2.10
N ARG A 25 65.46 18.20 -2.59
CA ARG A 25 66.04 17.02 -1.94
C ARG A 25 67.56 17.10 -1.87
N ARG A 26 68.21 17.46 -2.98
CA ARG A 26 69.68 17.61 -3.02
C ARG A 26 70.13 18.72 -2.08
N MET A 27 69.39 19.83 -2.04
CA MET A 27 69.65 20.95 -1.14
C MET A 27 69.61 20.55 0.35
N VAL A 28 68.61 19.76 0.76
CA VAL A 28 68.50 19.27 2.14
C VAL A 28 69.63 18.28 2.47
N GLN A 29 69.97 17.37 1.54
CA GLN A 29 71.06 16.40 1.73
C GLN A 29 72.43 17.07 1.90
N GLU A 30 72.74 18.04 1.05
CA GLU A 30 73.99 18.83 1.14
C GLU A 30 74.09 19.53 2.50
N HIS A 31 72.99 20.06 3.05
CA HIS A 31 73.00 20.72 4.35
C HIS A 31 73.10 19.73 5.54
N LEU A 32 72.42 18.59 5.48
CA LEU A 32 72.49 17.56 6.53
C LEU A 32 73.88 16.91 6.64
N ALA A 33 74.67 16.92 5.56
CA ALA A 33 76.06 16.48 5.55
C ALA A 33 76.94 17.37 6.43
N ASP A 34 76.70 18.69 6.42
CA ASP A 34 77.55 19.69 7.06
C ASP A 34 76.97 20.29 8.37
N CYS A 35 75.71 19.97 8.73
CA CYS A 35 75.04 20.52 9.91
C CYS A 35 74.55 19.43 10.88
N GLU A 36 75.17 19.33 12.06
CA GLU A 36 74.77 18.38 13.11
C GLU A 36 73.39 18.68 13.71
N HIS A 37 73.04 19.97 13.86
CA HIS A 37 71.75 20.40 14.41
C HIS A 37 70.57 19.91 13.56
N CYS A 38 70.62 20.14 12.25
CA CYS A 38 69.56 19.69 11.34
C CYS A 38 69.52 18.16 11.21
N ARG A 39 70.66 17.47 11.39
CA ARG A 39 70.72 16.00 11.40
C ARG A 39 69.99 15.40 12.61
N ALA A 40 70.26 15.95 13.80
CA ALA A 40 69.58 15.53 15.03
C ALA A 40 68.06 15.78 14.95
N LEU A 41 67.65 16.91 14.36
CA LEU A 41 66.25 17.22 14.14
C LEU A 41 65.58 16.21 13.18
N ALA A 42 66.25 15.84 12.10
CA ALA A 42 65.74 14.86 11.13
C ALA A 42 65.54 13.47 11.74
N GLU A 43 66.45 13.04 12.61
CA GLU A 43 66.36 11.76 13.32
C GLU A 43 65.22 11.75 14.33
N ASN A 44 65.07 12.82 15.13
CA ASN A 44 63.96 12.94 16.09
C ASN A 44 62.59 12.96 15.38
N SER A 45 62.45 13.71 14.29
CA SER A 45 61.21 13.75 13.53
C SER A 45 60.87 12.42 12.84
N ARG A 46 61.86 11.60 12.48
CA ARG A 46 61.63 10.23 11.99
C ARG A 46 61.03 9.32 13.05
N VAL A 47 61.42 9.47 14.32
CA VAL A 47 60.90 8.66 15.43
C VAL A 47 59.42 8.95 15.69
N ASP A 48 59.00 10.21 15.62
CA ASP A 48 57.59 10.60 15.80
C ASP A 48 56.68 10.08 14.68
N ILE A 49 57.16 10.07 13.43
CA ILE A 49 56.38 9.56 12.28
C ILE A 49 56.17 8.04 12.39
N VAL A 50 57.14 7.30 12.93
CA VAL A 50 57.03 5.84 13.15
C VAL A 50 56.06 5.52 14.30
N ALA A 51 56.03 6.34 15.35
CA ALA A 51 55.08 6.17 16.46
C ALA A 51 53.62 6.37 16.04
N VAL A 52 53.35 7.25 15.06
CA VAL A 52 52.00 7.48 14.51
C VAL A 52 51.55 6.36 13.56
N LYS A 53 52.47 5.72 12.83
CA LYS A 53 52.16 4.59 11.92
C LYS A 53 52.00 3.24 12.65
N GLY A 54 52.36 3.15 13.94
CA GLY A 54 52.40 1.91 14.72
C GLY A 54 51.09 1.41 15.35
N LYS A 55 49.93 2.02 15.08
CA LYS A 55 48.63 1.45 15.50
C LYS A 55 47.76 1.18 14.27
N PRO A 56 47.73 -0.06 13.74
CA PRO A 56 46.62 -0.44 12.90
C PRO A 56 45.37 -0.44 13.78
N ALA A 57 44.54 0.60 13.64
CA ALA A 57 43.17 0.57 14.11
C ALA A 57 42.49 -0.60 13.38
N THR A 58 42.54 -1.76 14.04
CA THR A 58 42.04 -3.07 13.60
C THR A 58 40.81 -2.96 12.70
N GLU A 59 41.00 -3.32 11.43
CA GLU A 59 39.96 -3.46 10.41
C GLU A 59 38.76 -4.30 10.92
N GLN A 60 39.01 -5.20 11.88
CA GLN A 60 38.02 -6.02 12.57
C GLN A 60 37.12 -5.25 13.55
N VAL A 61 37.63 -4.22 14.23
CA VAL A 61 36.84 -3.39 15.16
C VAL A 61 35.91 -2.45 14.38
N VAL A 62 36.39 -1.90 13.26
CA VAL A 62 35.57 -1.09 12.34
C VAL A 62 34.46 -1.95 11.72
N LYS A 63 34.76 -3.16 11.20
CA LYS A 63 33.74 -4.08 10.68
C LYS A 63 32.72 -4.53 11.74
N LYS A 64 33.14 -4.80 12.99
CA LYS A 64 32.22 -5.12 14.11
C LYS A 64 31.35 -3.92 14.52
N GLY A 65 31.92 -2.71 14.56
CA GLY A 65 31.20 -1.46 14.83
C GLY A 65 30.15 -1.14 13.76
N LEU A 66 30.55 -1.21 12.48
CA LEU A 66 29.65 -1.04 11.33
C LEU A 66 28.52 -2.07 11.33
N ARG A 67 28.78 -3.34 11.67
CA ARG A 67 27.74 -4.38 11.76
C ARG A 67 26.74 -4.11 12.90
N LYS A 68 27.20 -3.56 14.03
CA LYS A 68 26.35 -3.18 15.17
C LYS A 68 25.50 -1.93 14.87
N ILE A 69 26.07 -0.97 14.15
CA ILE A 69 25.37 0.23 13.65
C ILE A 69 24.34 -0.17 12.59
N ARG A 70 24.72 -0.99 11.61
CA ARG A 70 23.82 -1.51 10.57
C ARG A 70 22.67 -2.31 11.19
N ARG A 71 22.93 -3.15 12.20
CA ARG A 71 21.88 -3.89 12.92
C ARG A 71 20.92 -2.98 13.68
N ARG A 72 21.43 -1.93 14.35
CA ARG A 72 20.57 -0.93 15.02
C ARG A 72 19.71 -0.16 14.03
N TRP A 73 20.28 0.26 12.91
CA TRP A 73 19.55 0.90 11.82
C TRP A 73 18.44 0.00 11.26
N TRP A 74 18.74 -1.27 10.97
CA TRP A 74 17.72 -2.23 10.52
C TRP A 74 16.63 -2.46 11.57
N LEU A 75 16.97 -2.53 12.85
CA LEU A 75 15.98 -2.64 13.92
C LEU A 75 15.10 -1.39 14.03
N SER A 76 15.68 -0.19 13.87
CA SER A 76 14.93 1.06 13.83
C SER A 76 14.01 1.14 12.62
N VAL A 77 14.49 0.75 11.44
CA VAL A 77 13.67 0.68 10.21
C VAL A 77 12.53 -0.33 10.39
N LEU A 78 12.82 -1.52 10.93
CA LEU A 78 11.80 -2.52 11.23
C LEU A 78 10.77 -1.99 12.23
N ALA A 79 11.22 -1.30 13.28
CA ALA A 79 10.34 -0.69 14.25
C ALA A 79 9.41 0.35 13.61
N VAL A 80 9.91 1.18 12.69
CA VAL A 80 9.06 2.14 11.95
C VAL A 80 8.05 1.41 11.06
N ILE A 81 8.48 0.40 10.31
CA ILE A 81 7.60 -0.40 9.43
C ILE A 81 6.46 -1.07 10.21
N VAL A 82 6.70 -1.46 11.46
CA VAL A 82 5.67 -2.10 12.30
C VAL A 82 4.83 -1.07 13.06
N LEU A 83 5.46 -0.11 13.74
CA LEU A 83 4.76 0.82 14.64
C LEU A 83 3.90 1.83 13.88
N VAL A 84 4.33 2.30 12.70
CA VAL A 84 3.57 3.31 11.95
C VAL A 84 2.21 2.75 11.50
N PRO A 85 2.11 1.59 10.80
CA PRO A 85 0.81 1.01 10.49
C PRO A 85 -0.03 0.71 11.73
N LEU A 86 0.60 0.25 12.82
CA LEU A 86 -0.15 -0.06 14.04
C LEU A 86 -0.84 1.19 14.62
N VAL A 87 -0.14 2.32 14.64
CA VAL A 87 -0.67 3.60 15.10
C VAL A 87 -1.74 4.13 14.15
N VAL A 88 -1.52 4.05 12.83
CA VAL A 88 -2.50 4.51 11.81
C VAL A 88 -3.77 3.68 11.88
N LEU A 89 -3.67 2.35 11.87
CA LEU A 89 -4.83 1.45 11.97
C LEU A 89 -5.54 1.61 13.32
N GLY A 90 -4.80 1.83 14.40
CA GLY A 90 -5.36 2.09 15.73
C GLY A 90 -6.11 3.42 15.81
N TRP A 91 -5.56 4.47 15.22
CA TRP A 91 -6.22 5.78 15.11
C TRP A 91 -7.51 5.67 14.29
N ASN A 92 -7.43 5.03 13.13
CA ASN A 92 -8.56 4.76 12.26
C ASN A 92 -9.65 3.93 12.96
N GLN A 93 -9.26 2.92 13.76
CA GLN A 93 -10.20 2.12 14.56
C GLN A 93 -10.91 2.96 15.62
N TYR A 94 -10.19 3.85 16.30
CA TYR A 94 -10.75 4.70 17.34
C TYR A 94 -11.76 5.71 16.76
N HIS A 95 -11.46 6.25 15.58
CA HIS A 95 -12.35 7.20 14.89
C HIS A 95 -13.38 6.55 13.97
N LEU A 96 -13.32 5.23 13.77
CA LEU A 96 -14.17 4.49 12.82
C LEU A 96 -14.11 5.07 11.40
N GLN A 97 -12.89 5.37 10.94
CA GLN A 97 -12.63 6.00 9.64
C GLN A 97 -11.60 5.22 8.84
N GLY A 98 -11.84 5.05 7.54
CA GLY A 98 -10.89 4.41 6.64
C GLY A 98 -10.61 2.96 7.00
N VAL A 99 -9.41 2.47 6.63
CA VAL A 99 -8.99 1.10 6.91
C VAL A 99 -8.53 0.98 8.36
N HIS A 100 -9.08 0.01 9.09
CA HIS A 100 -8.74 -0.31 10.47
C HIS A 100 -8.81 -1.83 10.70
N TYR A 101 -8.47 -2.29 11.91
CA TYR A 101 -8.33 -3.73 12.18
C TYR A 101 -9.62 -4.52 11.96
N SER A 102 -10.75 -3.95 12.34
CA SER A 102 -12.05 -4.62 12.26
C SER A 102 -12.77 -4.51 10.91
N ASN A 103 -12.10 -4.03 9.85
CA ASN A 103 -12.71 -3.96 8.51
C ASN A 103 -11.79 -4.50 7.39
N MET A 104 -10.75 -5.24 7.77
CA MET A 104 -9.76 -5.73 6.81
C MET A 104 -10.31 -6.84 5.91
N ASP A 105 -11.20 -7.68 6.44
CA ASP A 105 -11.78 -8.80 5.70
C ASP A 105 -12.83 -8.30 4.72
N GLU A 106 -13.64 -7.33 5.11
CA GLU A 106 -14.62 -6.62 4.30
C GLU A 106 -13.93 -5.80 3.20
N LEU A 107 -12.83 -5.12 3.54
CA LEU A 107 -11.97 -4.45 2.55
C LEU A 107 -11.44 -5.45 1.50
N ARG A 108 -11.01 -6.63 1.94
CA ARG A 108 -10.49 -7.67 1.06
C ARG A 108 -11.61 -8.24 0.19
N LEU A 109 -12.77 -8.53 0.77
CA LEU A 109 -13.92 -9.11 0.10
C LEU A 109 -14.47 -8.17 -0.96
N GLY A 110 -14.76 -6.91 -0.61
CA GLY A 110 -15.25 -5.92 -1.57
C GLY A 110 -14.25 -5.61 -2.70
N LYS A 111 -12.94 -5.63 -2.42
CA LYS A 111 -11.92 -5.53 -3.49
C LYS A 111 -11.86 -6.77 -4.38
N ALA A 112 -12.05 -7.97 -3.81
CA ALA A 112 -12.09 -9.20 -4.57
C ALA A 112 -13.34 -9.26 -5.47
N PHE A 113 -14.49 -8.82 -4.94
CA PHE A 113 -15.73 -8.67 -5.70
C PHE A 113 -15.52 -7.74 -6.90
N MET A 114 -15.02 -6.51 -6.67
CA MET A 114 -14.74 -5.58 -7.77
C MET A 114 -13.77 -6.13 -8.80
N ARG A 115 -12.75 -6.88 -8.35
CA ARG A 115 -11.83 -7.54 -9.29
C ARG A 115 -12.57 -8.53 -10.18
N CYS A 116 -13.40 -9.40 -9.60
CA CYS A 116 -14.17 -10.38 -10.35
C CYS A 116 -15.12 -9.71 -11.35
N ILE A 117 -15.81 -8.65 -10.94
CA ILE A 117 -16.68 -7.86 -11.82
C ILE A 117 -15.91 -7.25 -13.01
N SER A 118 -14.73 -6.67 -12.78
CA SER A 118 -13.89 -6.12 -13.86
C SER A 118 -13.23 -7.17 -14.75
N GLU A 119 -12.99 -8.38 -14.22
CA GLU A 119 -12.41 -9.52 -14.96
C GLU A 119 -13.49 -10.31 -15.72
N GLY A 120 -14.78 -9.96 -15.57
CA GLY A 120 -15.92 -10.70 -16.16
C GLY A 120 -16.22 -12.03 -15.46
N ASP A 121 -15.61 -12.30 -14.30
CA ASP A 121 -15.82 -13.52 -13.50
C ASP A 121 -17.04 -13.36 -12.56
N TYR A 122 -18.21 -13.19 -13.18
CA TYR A 122 -19.46 -12.90 -12.47
C TYR A 122 -19.96 -14.07 -11.62
N GLU A 123 -19.63 -15.30 -12.02
CA GLU A 123 -19.92 -16.50 -11.23
C GLU A 123 -19.24 -16.44 -9.87
N LYS A 124 -17.94 -16.13 -9.87
CA LYS A 124 -17.19 -15.99 -8.62
C LYS A 124 -17.59 -14.74 -7.84
N ALA A 125 -17.99 -13.67 -8.52
CA ALA A 125 -18.53 -12.48 -7.86
C ALA A 125 -19.82 -12.81 -7.10
N PHE A 126 -20.71 -13.62 -7.69
CA PHE A 126 -21.96 -14.05 -7.07
C PHE A 126 -21.73 -14.89 -5.81
N GLU A 127 -20.72 -15.76 -5.78
CA GLU A 127 -20.38 -16.53 -4.57
C GLU A 127 -19.95 -15.66 -3.37
N MET A 128 -19.70 -14.36 -3.57
CA MET A 128 -19.40 -13.41 -2.51
C MET A 128 -20.64 -12.65 -2.02
N VAL A 129 -21.77 -12.75 -2.73
CA VAL A 129 -23.02 -12.05 -2.42
C VAL A 129 -23.73 -12.74 -1.26
N ASP A 130 -24.21 -11.95 -0.30
CA ASP A 130 -24.97 -12.45 0.84
C ASP A 130 -26.44 -12.68 0.47
N VAL A 131 -26.69 -13.84 -0.16
CA VAL A 131 -28.05 -14.25 -0.53
C VAL A 131 -28.85 -14.73 0.70
N ASP A 132 -28.16 -15.21 1.73
CA ASP A 132 -28.82 -15.68 2.95
C ASP A 132 -29.37 -14.48 3.74
N GLY A 133 -28.61 -13.39 3.88
CA GLY A 133 -29.09 -12.12 4.42
C GLY A 133 -30.27 -11.54 3.63
N LEU A 134 -30.19 -11.53 2.29
CA LEU A 134 -31.31 -11.13 1.43
C LEU A 134 -32.57 -11.99 1.70
N LYS A 135 -32.40 -13.30 1.85
CA LYS A 135 -33.51 -14.22 2.17
C LYS A 135 -34.13 -13.89 3.52
N GLU A 136 -33.32 -13.66 4.54
CA GLU A 136 -33.78 -13.32 5.90
C GLU A 136 -34.57 -12.01 5.91
N GLU A 137 -34.07 -10.98 5.22
CA GLU A 137 -34.79 -9.72 5.03
C GLU A 137 -36.16 -9.98 4.41
N TRP A 138 -36.20 -10.82 3.37
CA TRP A 138 -37.45 -11.07 2.64
C TRP A 138 -38.46 -11.92 3.40
N LEU A 139 -38.00 -12.87 4.22
CA LEU A 139 -38.86 -13.64 5.11
C LEU A 139 -39.49 -12.77 6.19
N SER A 140 -38.81 -11.70 6.58
CA SER A 140 -39.33 -10.77 7.61
C SER A 140 -40.53 -9.96 7.12
N SER A 141 -40.59 -9.66 5.81
CA SER A 141 -41.42 -8.58 5.28
C SER A 141 -42.32 -8.94 4.09
N TRP A 142 -41.93 -9.91 3.25
CA TRP A 142 -42.61 -10.14 1.97
C TRP A 142 -43.05 -11.58 1.71
N PHE A 143 -42.22 -12.58 2.02
CA PHE A 143 -42.45 -13.96 1.57
C PHE A 143 -42.38 -14.99 2.70
N ASP A 144 -42.88 -16.19 2.42
CA ASP A 144 -42.72 -17.35 3.31
C ASP A 144 -41.57 -18.28 2.88
N GLU A 145 -41.17 -19.18 3.78
CA GLU A 145 -40.05 -20.09 3.55
C GLU A 145 -40.26 -21.04 2.37
N SER A 146 -41.51 -21.41 2.08
CA SER A 146 -41.83 -22.28 0.95
C SER A 146 -41.66 -21.57 -0.39
N ARG A 147 -41.98 -20.27 -0.43
CA ARG A 147 -41.79 -19.42 -1.60
C ARG A 147 -40.31 -19.25 -1.92
N LEU A 148 -39.47 -19.03 -0.90
CA LEU A 148 -38.03 -18.80 -1.02
C LEU A 148 -37.17 -20.08 -1.08
N ALA A 149 -37.76 -21.25 -1.32
CA ALA A 149 -37.05 -22.53 -1.24
C ALA A 149 -35.85 -22.63 -2.22
N ASN A 150 -35.91 -21.96 -3.37
CA ASN A 150 -34.87 -21.97 -4.41
C ASN A 150 -34.23 -20.58 -4.62
N ILE A 151 -34.31 -19.69 -3.62
CA ILE A 151 -33.87 -18.30 -3.77
C ILE A 151 -32.41 -18.19 -4.21
N LYS A 152 -31.53 -19.11 -3.78
CA LYS A 152 -30.11 -19.08 -4.14
C LYS A 152 -29.89 -19.32 -5.64
N GLU A 153 -30.55 -20.34 -6.18
CA GLU A 153 -30.50 -20.67 -7.60
C GLU A 153 -31.16 -19.57 -8.46
N ASP A 154 -32.28 -19.03 -8.02
CA ASP A 154 -32.99 -17.97 -8.72
C ASP A 154 -32.20 -16.66 -8.69
N ALA A 155 -31.62 -16.31 -7.53
CA ALA A 155 -30.71 -15.17 -7.37
C ALA A 155 -29.52 -15.29 -8.30
N ARG A 156 -28.87 -16.46 -8.37
CA ARG A 156 -27.75 -16.70 -9.27
C ARG A 156 -28.16 -16.46 -10.72
N LYS A 157 -29.29 -17.02 -11.14
CA LYS A 157 -29.79 -16.88 -12.50
C LYS A 157 -30.04 -15.41 -12.86
N ILE A 158 -30.73 -14.66 -12.00
CA ILE A 158 -31.03 -13.24 -12.23
C ILE A 158 -29.77 -12.39 -12.22
N PHE A 159 -28.89 -12.59 -11.23
CA PHE A 159 -27.60 -11.91 -11.15
C PHE A 159 -26.79 -12.09 -12.43
N LEU A 160 -26.61 -13.35 -12.88
CA LEU A 160 -25.84 -13.66 -14.09
C LEU A 160 -26.50 -13.14 -15.37
N GLN A 161 -27.84 -13.13 -15.44
CA GLN A 161 -28.56 -12.55 -16.57
C GLN A 161 -28.27 -11.06 -16.74
N TYR A 162 -28.30 -10.29 -15.65
CA TYR A 162 -27.99 -8.86 -15.70
C TYR A 162 -26.50 -8.57 -15.80
N ALA A 163 -25.64 -9.44 -15.24
CA ALA A 163 -24.20 -9.38 -15.48
C ALA A 163 -23.86 -9.59 -16.96
N GLN A 164 -24.51 -10.55 -17.62
CA GLN A 164 -24.33 -10.77 -19.05
C GLN A 164 -24.76 -9.54 -19.87
N LYS A 165 -25.90 -8.91 -19.53
CA LYS A 165 -26.31 -7.66 -20.17
C LYS A 165 -25.28 -6.56 -20.00
N LEU A 166 -24.68 -6.43 -18.81
CA LEU A 166 -23.60 -5.47 -18.56
C LEU A 166 -22.37 -5.77 -19.44
N GLU A 167 -21.95 -7.04 -19.51
CA GLU A 167 -20.80 -7.48 -20.31
C GLU A 167 -21.01 -7.26 -21.82
N GLU A 168 -22.21 -7.54 -22.32
CA GLU A 168 -22.61 -7.28 -23.71
C GLU A 168 -22.56 -5.77 -24.07
N ASN A 169 -22.63 -4.89 -23.06
CA ASN A 169 -22.50 -3.44 -23.20
C ASN A 169 -21.11 -2.92 -22.80
N GLY A 170 -20.10 -3.78 -22.80
CA GLY A 170 -18.70 -3.41 -22.63
C GLY A 170 -18.15 -3.58 -21.23
N GLY A 171 -18.95 -4.09 -20.29
CA GLY A 171 -18.50 -4.42 -18.93
C GLY A 171 -18.01 -3.21 -18.15
N ILE A 172 -17.47 -3.45 -16.96
CA ILE A 172 -16.73 -2.43 -16.21
C ILE A 172 -15.26 -2.50 -16.63
N GLY A 173 -14.71 -1.39 -17.11
CA GLY A 173 -13.30 -1.25 -17.45
C GLY A 173 -12.41 -1.07 -16.22
N ASP A 174 -11.35 -0.27 -16.37
CA ASP A 174 -10.45 0.02 -15.26
C ASP A 174 -11.18 0.67 -14.06
N TYR A 175 -10.69 0.36 -12.87
CA TYR A 175 -11.24 0.90 -11.63
C TYR A 175 -10.16 1.34 -10.63
N GLU A 176 -10.53 2.28 -9.76
CA GLU A 176 -9.67 2.83 -8.72
C GLU A 176 -10.40 2.81 -7.38
N TYR A 177 -9.80 2.19 -6.37
CA TYR A 177 -10.31 2.21 -5.00
C TYR A 177 -10.15 3.61 -4.38
N LYS A 178 -11.24 4.17 -3.85
CA LYS A 178 -11.28 5.52 -3.27
C LYS A 178 -11.33 5.55 -1.75
N GLY A 179 -11.91 4.54 -1.11
CA GLY A 179 -11.96 4.49 0.34
C GLY A 179 -12.96 3.48 0.88
N ILE A 180 -12.94 3.34 2.19
CA ILE A 180 -13.89 2.55 2.97
C ILE A 180 -14.41 3.41 4.11
N SER A 181 -15.71 3.35 4.36
CA SER A 181 -16.40 4.04 5.45
C SER A 181 -17.49 3.14 6.01
N ILE A 182 -18.07 3.51 7.16
CA ILE A 182 -19.26 2.84 7.66
C ILE A 182 -20.45 3.18 6.75
N GLY A 183 -21.20 2.16 6.33
CA GLY A 183 -22.28 2.26 5.34
C GLY A 183 -23.63 2.66 5.94
N ALA A 184 -23.97 2.11 7.11
CA ALA A 184 -25.08 2.49 8.01
C ALA A 184 -24.90 1.73 9.35
N TYR A 185 -25.53 2.21 10.43
CA TYR A 185 -25.76 1.39 11.62
C TYR A 185 -27.13 0.76 11.47
N GLU A 186 -27.22 -0.54 11.20
CA GLU A 186 -28.43 -1.26 11.55
C GLU A 186 -28.45 -1.50 13.07
N GLU A 187 -29.64 -1.42 13.66
CA GLU A 187 -29.83 -1.60 15.10
C GLU A 187 -29.40 -3.01 15.57
N ASP A 188 -29.29 -3.97 14.65
CA ASP A 188 -28.92 -5.36 14.89
C ASP A 188 -27.45 -5.65 14.50
N SER A 189 -26.51 -5.26 15.36
CA SER A 189 -25.15 -5.81 15.55
C SER A 189 -24.15 -5.96 14.37
N THR A 190 -24.57 -6.08 13.12
CA THR A 190 -23.73 -6.35 11.96
C THR A 190 -23.22 -5.03 11.40
N ARG A 191 -21.90 -4.93 11.23
CA ARG A 191 -21.28 -3.70 10.73
C ARG A 191 -21.15 -3.77 9.21
N VAL A 192 -21.95 -2.97 8.54
CA VAL A 192 -21.85 -2.83 7.09
C VAL A 192 -20.87 -1.71 6.73
N TYR A 193 -19.87 -2.04 5.92
CA TYR A 193 -18.91 -1.08 5.39
C TYR A 193 -19.20 -0.78 3.92
N ARG A 194 -19.08 0.50 3.58
CA ARG A 194 -19.16 0.99 2.21
C ARG A 194 -17.76 1.14 1.65
N LEU A 195 -17.45 0.41 0.58
CA LEU A 195 -16.28 0.64 -0.24
C LEU A 195 -16.66 1.47 -1.47
N LEU A 196 -15.89 2.51 -1.73
CA LEU A 196 -16.08 3.38 -2.89
C LEU A 196 -15.03 3.09 -3.96
N PHE A 197 -15.47 2.88 -5.18
CA PHE A 197 -14.64 2.71 -6.36
C PHE A 197 -15.02 3.75 -7.41
N LYS A 198 -14.02 4.20 -8.16
CA LYS A 198 -14.20 4.97 -9.38
C LYS A 198 -13.99 4.02 -10.54
N VAL A 199 -14.98 3.84 -11.40
CA VAL A 199 -14.97 2.86 -12.49
C VAL A 199 -15.11 3.56 -13.84
N GLN A 200 -14.48 3.00 -14.87
CA GLN A 200 -14.69 3.40 -16.26
C GLN A 200 -15.81 2.56 -16.88
N TYR A 201 -16.86 3.21 -17.35
CA TYR A 201 -17.99 2.55 -18.00
C TYR A 201 -18.51 3.45 -19.14
N GLU A 202 -18.68 2.89 -20.34
CA GLU A 202 -19.04 3.64 -21.57
C GLU A 202 -18.18 4.89 -21.84
N GLY A 203 -16.89 4.83 -21.50
CA GLY A 203 -15.97 5.98 -21.65
C GLY A 203 -16.23 7.13 -20.68
N LYS A 204 -17.07 6.93 -19.65
CA LYS A 204 -17.32 7.86 -18.56
C LYS A 204 -16.79 7.30 -17.25
N GLU A 205 -16.37 8.20 -16.38
CA GLU A 205 -16.02 7.88 -15.01
C GLU A 205 -17.27 7.96 -14.12
N THR A 206 -17.58 6.87 -13.44
CA THR A 206 -18.69 6.81 -12.48
C THR A 206 -18.24 6.26 -11.14
N LEU A 207 -19.02 6.53 -10.09
CA LEU A 207 -18.79 5.95 -8.78
C LEU A 207 -19.55 4.63 -8.69
N PHE A 208 -18.88 3.64 -8.12
CA PHE A 208 -19.42 2.33 -7.82
C PHE A 208 -19.23 2.06 -6.32
N GLU A 209 -20.33 1.85 -5.61
CA GLU A 209 -20.34 1.57 -4.17
C GLU A 209 -20.58 0.09 -3.94
N VAL A 210 -19.88 -0.49 -2.97
CA VAL A 210 -20.07 -1.88 -2.54
C VAL A 210 -20.24 -1.87 -1.03
N MET A 211 -21.38 -2.36 -0.56
CA MET A 211 -21.72 -2.55 0.85
C MET A 211 -21.35 -3.99 1.23
N VAL A 212 -20.56 -4.13 2.29
CA VAL A 212 -19.92 -5.38 2.67
C VAL A 212 -20.01 -5.56 4.18
N SER A 213 -20.46 -6.72 4.61
CA SER A 213 -20.43 -7.19 5.99
C SER A 213 -19.51 -8.40 6.14
N ASP A 214 -19.52 -9.02 7.31
CA ASP A 214 -18.84 -10.29 7.58
C ASP A 214 -19.50 -11.48 6.88
N ASP A 215 -20.79 -11.38 6.54
CA ASP A 215 -21.54 -12.43 5.84
C ASP A 215 -21.40 -12.35 4.30
N GLY A 216 -21.17 -11.15 3.74
CA GLY A 216 -20.91 -11.04 2.30
C GLY A 216 -21.03 -9.64 1.70
N ILE A 217 -21.22 -9.59 0.38
CA ILE A 217 -21.66 -8.40 -0.35
C ILE A 217 -23.18 -8.30 -0.23
N GLU A 218 -23.67 -7.35 0.56
CA GLU A 218 -25.11 -7.14 0.77
C GLU A 218 -25.73 -6.34 -0.37
N TYR A 219 -25.02 -5.31 -0.85
CA TYR A 219 -25.53 -4.39 -1.84
C TYR A 219 -24.39 -3.75 -2.63
N PHE A 220 -24.67 -3.35 -3.88
CA PHE A 220 -23.78 -2.50 -4.65
C PHE A 220 -24.57 -1.57 -5.57
N SER A 221 -24.00 -0.41 -5.89
CA SER A 221 -24.61 0.55 -6.80
C SER A 221 -23.61 1.14 -7.78
N GLY A 222 -24.00 1.24 -9.05
CA GLY A 222 -23.35 2.12 -10.02
C GLY A 222 -24.20 3.38 -10.14
N ASN A 223 -23.57 4.56 -10.08
CA ASN A 223 -24.25 5.86 -10.19
C ASN A 223 -25.13 5.91 -11.46
N GLY A 224 -26.45 5.69 -11.35
CA GLY A 224 -27.34 5.58 -12.50
C GLY A 224 -28.81 5.39 -12.14
N SER A 225 -29.68 6.10 -12.86
CA SER A 225 -31.14 6.01 -12.78
C SER A 225 -31.65 4.63 -13.23
N PHE A 226 -32.84 4.21 -12.77
CA PHE A 226 -33.57 2.99 -13.20
C PHE A 226 -33.76 2.79 -14.73
N VAL A 227 -33.29 3.70 -15.58
CA VAL A 227 -33.69 3.79 -16.99
C VAL A 227 -32.49 3.52 -17.90
N ASP A 228 -32.60 2.44 -18.68
CA ASP A 228 -31.77 2.05 -19.84
C ASP A 228 -30.24 2.03 -19.67
N ASP A 229 -29.73 1.97 -18.44
CA ASP A 229 -28.30 1.77 -18.15
C ASP A 229 -28.02 0.34 -17.66
N PRO A 230 -27.31 -0.51 -18.43
CA PRO A 230 -26.94 -1.87 -18.02
C PRO A 230 -26.22 -1.95 -16.67
N LEU A 231 -25.41 -0.95 -16.31
CA LEU A 231 -24.73 -0.92 -15.01
C LEU A 231 -25.73 -0.70 -13.86
N ALA A 232 -26.66 0.25 -14.02
CA ALA A 232 -27.73 0.47 -13.07
C ALA A 232 -28.67 -0.76 -12.97
N GLN A 233 -29.01 -1.39 -14.09
CA GLN A 233 -29.81 -2.62 -14.10
C GLN A 233 -29.12 -3.77 -13.37
N PHE A 234 -27.80 -3.93 -13.57
CA PHE A 234 -27.03 -4.92 -12.83
C PHE A 234 -26.97 -4.61 -11.33
N ALA A 235 -26.85 -3.35 -10.93
CA ALA A 235 -26.86 -2.95 -9.53
C ALA A 235 -28.19 -3.27 -8.82
N ILE A 236 -29.32 -3.22 -9.53
CA ILE A 236 -30.65 -3.51 -8.96
C ILE A 236 -31.13 -4.95 -9.28
N TRP A 237 -30.22 -5.90 -9.54
CA TRP A 237 -30.58 -7.29 -9.86
C TRP A 237 -31.51 -7.94 -8.83
N ALA A 238 -31.33 -7.64 -7.54
CA ALA A 238 -32.15 -8.18 -6.45
C ALA A 238 -33.61 -7.68 -6.49
N GLU A 239 -33.82 -6.45 -6.99
CA GLU A 239 -35.14 -5.87 -7.21
C GLU A 239 -35.88 -6.61 -8.34
N TYR A 240 -35.17 -7.01 -9.40
CA TYR A 240 -35.77 -7.84 -10.46
C TYR A 240 -36.13 -9.24 -9.96
N LEU A 241 -35.29 -9.83 -9.11
CA LEU A 241 -35.61 -11.09 -8.45
C LEU A 241 -36.87 -10.94 -7.58
N TRP A 242 -36.96 -9.86 -6.80
CA TRP A 242 -38.11 -9.56 -5.96
C TRP A 242 -39.39 -9.44 -6.80
N GLN A 243 -39.35 -8.73 -7.93
CA GLN A 243 -40.45 -8.61 -8.88
C GLN A 243 -40.92 -9.96 -9.44
N GLU A 244 -40.00 -10.89 -9.75
CA GLU A 244 -40.36 -12.25 -10.18
C GLU A 244 -41.08 -13.03 -9.07
N TYR A 245 -40.64 -12.86 -7.83
CA TYR A 245 -41.22 -13.53 -6.67
C TYR A 245 -42.58 -12.97 -6.27
N GLU A 246 -42.73 -11.64 -6.30
CA GLU A 246 -43.97 -10.92 -6.04
C GLU A 246 -44.97 -11.08 -7.20
N GLY A 247 -44.47 -11.33 -8.41
CA GLY A 247 -45.29 -11.41 -9.62
C GLY A 247 -45.73 -10.05 -10.13
N CYS A 248 -44.90 -9.02 -9.96
CA CYS A 248 -45.15 -7.65 -10.41
C CYS A 248 -44.06 -7.18 -11.38
N TYR A 249 -44.20 -5.97 -11.94
CA TYR A 249 -43.09 -5.30 -12.63
C TYR A 249 -43.14 -3.80 -12.37
N PHE A 250 -41.97 -3.15 -12.32
CA PHE A 250 -41.89 -1.70 -12.22
C PHE A 250 -42.10 -1.04 -13.58
N ASP A 251 -43.10 -0.15 -13.71
CA ASP A 251 -43.29 0.68 -14.91
C ASP A 251 -42.47 1.98 -14.76
N PRO A 252 -41.39 2.18 -15.52
CA PRO A 252 -40.52 3.36 -15.39
C PRO A 252 -41.19 4.65 -15.88
N ILE A 253 -42.22 4.56 -16.72
CA ILE A 253 -42.98 5.72 -17.22
C ILE A 253 -43.94 6.20 -16.14
N ARG A 254 -44.64 5.26 -15.49
CA ARG A 254 -45.62 5.56 -14.43
C ARG A 254 -44.99 5.73 -13.05
N LYS A 255 -43.77 5.22 -12.86
CA LYS A 255 -43.03 5.19 -11.58
C LYS A 255 -43.80 4.44 -10.49
N GLU A 256 -44.44 3.35 -10.86
CA GLU A 256 -45.23 2.51 -9.95
C GLU A 256 -45.05 1.03 -10.31
N TYR A 257 -45.29 0.16 -9.32
CA TYR A 257 -45.36 -1.28 -9.55
C TYR A 257 -46.72 -1.66 -10.10
N ILE A 258 -46.71 -2.42 -11.19
CA ILE A 258 -47.89 -2.97 -11.81
C ILE A 258 -48.01 -4.44 -11.40
N TYR A 259 -49.13 -4.75 -10.77
CA TYR A 259 -49.51 -6.09 -10.38
C TYR A 259 -50.55 -6.64 -11.39
N PRO A 260 -50.49 -7.94 -11.73
CA PRO A 260 -51.44 -8.58 -12.65
C PRO A 260 -52.88 -8.61 -12.12
#